data_AF-A0A6J2X7K6-F1
#
_entry.id   AF-A0A6J2X7K6-F1
#
_cell.length_a   1.000
_cell.length_b   1.000
_cell.length_c   1.000
_cell.angle_alpha   90.00
_cell.angle_beta   90.00
_cell.angle_gamma   90.00
#
_symmetry.space_group_name_H-M   'P 1'
#
loop_
_entity.id
_entity.type
_entity.pdbx_description
1 polymer ?
#
loop_
_entity_poly.entity_id
_entity_poly.type
_entity_poly.pdbx_seq_one_letter_code
_entity_poly.pdbx_strand_id
1 'polypeptide(L)'
;MQFFINILLLCVQVILFVVVISQNTDESITTMVQTTTRPMGPMGVDILSIYVPPGIGNAVKLVWGDDRGTEGMNLTYGVYYGIDESELEFPKLTTSNQSMLIEDLEYCTTYHFAVTLLEENGNVQETKINPYIMRTLITGLDHMAAPINLTVDFEPKVQPCIDIKWSAACPNVVAPIGYVLSVFDKKLVKYKVMTLARTKRSDLIYRMPVNYGDMYEIRVSTNFPGSKAVGPFFYEVPQALQPFKLKVTVNKDDDAFLIYWKEPYVPLTIGRYYYQVFVYPGRDLEAPYEKYYVTRPVMVYKGERGEYSFSVNFASSDRKHVSAVTTPVYANLNGEVYELNATFTETPDR
;
A
#
# COMPACT_ATOMS: atom_id res chain seq x y z
N MET A 1 27.37 -23.41 -51.25
CA MET A 1 28.65 -23.67 -50.57
C MET A 1 28.30 -24.13 -49.15
N GLN A 2 28.04 -25.42 -48.94
CA GLN A 2 28.99 -26.47 -48.47
C GLN A 2 29.43 -26.22 -47.01
N PHE A 3 29.42 -27.14 -46.04
CA PHE A 3 28.70 -28.37 -45.68
C PHE A 3 29.08 -28.63 -44.19
N PHE A 4 28.34 -29.53 -43.53
CA PHE A 4 28.50 -30.13 -42.18
C PHE A 4 29.92 -30.61 -41.77
N ILE A 5 30.14 -30.84 -40.46
CA ILE A 5 30.50 -32.18 -39.87
C ILE A 5 30.56 -32.16 -38.32
N ASN A 6 29.88 -33.16 -37.72
CA ASN A 6 29.95 -33.68 -36.34
C ASN A 6 31.21 -34.53 -36.13
N ILE A 7 31.87 -34.52 -34.96
CA ILE A 7 32.56 -35.72 -34.42
C ILE A 7 32.47 -35.78 -32.88
N LEU A 8 31.90 -36.91 -32.43
CA LEU A 8 31.88 -37.53 -31.10
C LEU A 8 33.23 -38.21 -30.81
N LEU A 9 33.77 -38.19 -29.58
CA LEU A 9 34.70 -39.23 -29.08
C LEU A 9 34.79 -39.13 -27.53
N LEU A 10 34.07 -39.97 -26.77
CA LEU A 10 34.51 -41.25 -26.19
C LEU A 10 35.91 -41.19 -25.56
N CYS A 11 35.98 -41.14 -24.23
CA CYS A 11 37.19 -41.43 -23.48
C CYS A 11 36.93 -42.59 -22.51
N VAL A 12 37.81 -43.59 -22.63
CA VAL A 12 37.70 -44.98 -22.18
C VAL A 12 38.26 -45.14 -20.76
N GLN A 13 37.59 -45.97 -19.94
CA GLN A 13 38.07 -46.43 -18.63
C GLN A 13 39.33 -47.29 -18.77
N VAL A 14 40.35 -46.97 -17.96
CA VAL A 14 41.47 -47.87 -17.67
C VAL A 14 41.40 -48.24 -16.19
N ILE A 15 41.12 -49.51 -15.94
CA ILE A 15 41.12 -50.14 -14.62
C ILE A 15 42.52 -50.70 -14.39
N LEU A 16 43.25 -50.17 -13.39
CA LEU A 16 44.49 -50.75 -12.92
C LEU A 16 44.22 -51.55 -11.64
N PHE A 17 44.33 -52.88 -11.74
CA PHE A 17 44.38 -53.76 -10.58
C PHE A 17 45.79 -53.74 -9.99
N VAL A 18 45.93 -53.29 -8.75
CA VAL A 18 47.13 -53.54 -7.94
C VAL A 18 46.73 -54.54 -6.85
N VAL A 19 47.22 -55.76 -7.00
CA VAL A 19 47.19 -56.81 -5.98
C VAL A 19 48.28 -56.49 -4.96
N VAL A 20 47.91 -56.29 -3.69
CA VAL A 20 48.85 -56.36 -2.58
C VAL A 20 48.38 -57.42 -1.60
N ILE A 21 49.31 -58.31 -1.29
CA ILE A 21 49.17 -59.56 -0.55
C ILE A 21 48.99 -59.24 0.95
N SER A 22 48.05 -59.96 1.56
CA SER A 22 47.77 -59.97 3.00
C SER A 22 48.96 -60.49 3.82
N GLN A 23 49.27 -59.79 4.91
CA GLN A 23 49.85 -60.40 6.10
C GLN A 23 49.02 -59.96 7.31
N ASN A 24 48.39 -60.95 7.96
CA ASN A 24 47.74 -60.82 9.25
C ASN A 24 48.78 -60.60 10.34
N THR A 25 48.59 -59.55 11.14
CA THR A 25 49.04 -59.52 12.53
C THR A 25 47.93 -58.88 13.36
N ASP A 26 47.28 -59.72 14.17
CA ASP A 26 46.37 -59.31 15.24
C ASP A 26 47.14 -58.52 16.30
N GLU A 27 46.77 -57.27 16.51
CA GLU A 27 47.01 -56.57 17.78
C GLU A 27 45.71 -55.95 18.27
N SER A 28 45.34 -56.34 19.50
CA SER A 28 44.14 -55.94 20.21
C SER A 28 44.09 -54.44 20.45
N ILE A 29 43.11 -53.75 19.85
CA ILE A 29 42.80 -52.35 20.15
C ILE A 29 41.67 -52.31 21.18
N THR A 30 42.04 -51.86 22.38
CA THR A 30 41.12 -51.39 23.43
C THR A 30 40.29 -50.24 22.88
N THR A 31 39.01 -50.47 22.60
CA THR A 31 38.07 -49.44 22.15
C THR A 31 37.82 -48.45 23.28
N MET A 32 38.53 -47.32 23.29
CA MET A 32 38.06 -46.14 24.01
C MET A 32 36.82 -45.64 23.28
N VAL A 33 35.65 -45.84 23.90
CA VAL A 33 34.41 -45.17 23.48
C VAL A 33 34.57 -43.69 23.77
N GLN A 34 35.05 -42.95 22.78
CA GLN A 34 35.06 -41.50 22.82
C GLN A 34 33.67 -41.05 22.36
N THR A 35 32.76 -40.91 23.31
CA THR A 35 31.44 -40.27 23.11
C THR A 35 31.70 -38.84 22.68
N THR A 36 31.77 -38.64 21.36
CA THR A 36 31.83 -37.30 20.78
C THR A 36 30.39 -36.76 20.81
N THR A 37 29.98 -36.25 21.97
CA THR A 37 28.79 -35.38 22.04
C THR A 37 29.09 -34.17 21.18
N ARG A 38 28.57 -34.16 19.94
CA ARG A 38 28.37 -32.91 19.20
C ARG A 38 27.61 -31.97 20.14
N PRO A 39 27.99 -30.68 20.24
CA PRO A 39 27.11 -29.71 20.88
C PRO A 39 25.81 -29.74 20.07
N MET A 40 24.77 -30.34 20.65
CA MET A 40 23.43 -30.31 20.11
C MET A 40 23.03 -28.85 20.21
N GLY A 41 22.96 -28.15 19.08
CA GLY A 41 22.20 -26.90 19.03
C GLY A 41 20.82 -27.15 19.64
N PRO A 42 20.19 -26.13 20.24
CA PRO A 42 19.01 -26.34 21.06
C PRO A 42 17.95 -27.13 20.30
N MET A 43 17.39 -28.11 20.99
CA MET A 43 16.44 -29.04 20.40
C MET A 43 15.17 -28.28 20.02
N GLY A 44 14.90 -28.20 18.72
CA GLY A 44 13.68 -27.63 18.19
C GLY A 44 12.46 -28.45 18.59
N VAL A 45 11.38 -27.78 18.95
CA VAL A 45 10.08 -28.39 19.27
C VAL A 45 9.07 -28.02 18.19
N ASP A 46 8.29 -28.99 17.75
CA ASP A 46 7.29 -28.76 16.71
C ASP A 46 6.08 -28.01 17.25
N ILE A 47 5.75 -26.90 16.57
CA ILE A 47 4.49 -26.17 16.78
C ILE A 47 3.36 -26.98 16.14
N LEU A 48 2.51 -27.56 16.99
CA LEU A 48 1.36 -28.38 16.61
C LEU A 48 0.19 -27.53 16.11
N SER A 49 0.01 -26.34 16.69
CA SER A 49 -1.06 -25.42 16.32
C SER A 49 -0.64 -23.96 16.53
N ILE A 50 -0.95 -23.12 15.55
CA ILE A 50 -0.71 -21.67 15.55
C ILE A 50 -1.92 -20.97 14.96
N TYR A 51 -2.51 -20.02 15.69
CA TYR A 51 -3.67 -19.27 15.22
C TYR A 51 -3.83 -17.92 15.94
N VAL A 52 -4.51 -16.99 15.28
CA VAL A 52 -4.99 -15.73 15.88
C VAL A 52 -6.26 -16.03 16.68
N PRO A 53 -6.31 -15.76 18.00
CA PRO A 53 -7.52 -15.94 18.78
C PRO A 53 -8.70 -15.13 18.22
N PRO A 54 -9.92 -15.68 18.18
CA PRO A 54 -11.09 -14.94 17.72
C PRO A 54 -11.30 -13.65 18.52
N GLY A 55 -11.42 -12.52 17.83
CA GLY A 55 -11.66 -11.21 18.45
C GLY A 55 -10.42 -10.45 18.92
N ILE A 56 -9.23 -11.07 18.88
CA ILE A 56 -7.96 -10.42 19.27
C ILE A 56 -7.00 -10.49 18.08
N GLY A 57 -6.99 -9.45 17.26
CA GLY A 57 -6.21 -9.42 16.01
C GLY A 57 -4.70 -9.31 16.22
N ASN A 58 -4.25 -8.73 17.32
CA ASN A 58 -2.84 -8.51 17.67
C ASN A 58 -2.26 -9.59 18.60
N ALA A 59 -2.88 -10.75 18.68
CA ALA A 59 -2.38 -11.85 19.49
C ALA A 59 -2.29 -13.14 18.70
N VAL A 60 -1.37 -14.01 19.12
CA VAL A 60 -1.17 -15.33 18.51
C VAL A 60 -1.07 -16.36 19.62
N LYS A 61 -1.85 -17.43 19.50
CA LYS A 61 -1.76 -18.58 20.38
C LYS A 61 -0.96 -19.69 19.72
N LEU A 62 0.10 -20.10 20.42
CA LEU A 62 0.96 -21.22 20.04
C LEU A 62 0.66 -22.41 20.96
N VAL A 63 0.61 -23.59 20.37
CA VAL A 63 0.56 -24.88 21.07
C VAL A 63 1.59 -25.79 20.43
N TRP A 64 2.44 -26.37 21.25
CA TRP A 64 3.51 -27.28 20.82
C TRP A 64 3.48 -28.54 21.68
N GLY A 65 4.19 -29.56 21.24
CA GLY A 65 4.30 -30.80 21.98
C GLY A 65 5.62 -31.48 21.67
N ASP A 66 6.07 -32.27 22.62
CA ASP A 66 7.23 -33.14 22.47
C ASP A 66 6.71 -34.58 22.43
N ASP A 67 7.07 -35.32 21.37
CA ASP A 67 6.70 -36.72 21.18
C ASP A 67 7.63 -37.68 21.95
N ARG A 68 8.63 -37.15 22.65
CA ARG A 68 9.77 -37.92 23.19
C ARG A 68 9.60 -38.51 24.58
N GLY A 69 8.39 -38.63 25.11
CA GLY A 69 8.18 -39.30 26.40
C GLY A 69 8.88 -38.60 27.56
N THR A 70 8.68 -37.29 27.69
CA THR A 70 9.30 -36.43 28.70
C THR A 70 8.52 -36.39 30.01
N GLU A 71 7.84 -37.47 30.37
CA GLU A 71 7.06 -37.54 31.62
C GLU A 71 7.99 -37.41 32.83
N GLY A 72 7.79 -36.36 33.63
CA GLY A 72 8.52 -36.11 34.87
C GLY A 72 9.77 -35.22 34.77
N MET A 73 10.08 -34.63 33.61
CA MET A 73 11.16 -33.65 33.46
C MET A 73 10.66 -32.20 33.59
N ASN A 74 11.41 -31.35 34.31
CA ASN A 74 11.14 -29.91 34.40
C ASN A 74 11.67 -29.19 33.15
N LEU A 75 10.93 -29.27 32.05
CA LEU A 75 11.32 -28.64 30.79
C LEU A 75 11.01 -27.14 30.79
N THR A 76 11.96 -26.36 30.28
CA THR A 76 11.76 -24.94 29.98
C THR A 76 11.86 -24.72 28.48
N TYR A 77 10.86 -24.08 27.91
CA TYR A 77 10.78 -23.74 26.49
C TYR A 77 11.16 -22.28 26.26
N GLY A 78 11.94 -22.04 25.22
CA GLY A 78 12.21 -20.71 24.66
C GLY A 78 11.31 -20.47 23.46
N VAL A 79 10.57 -19.35 23.47
CA VAL A 79 9.68 -18.95 22.38
C VAL A 79 10.30 -17.76 21.65
N TYR A 80 10.49 -17.93 20.36
CA TYR A 80 11.13 -16.97 19.46
C TYR A 80 10.06 -16.46 18.51
N TYR A 81 9.99 -15.14 18.34
CA TYR A 81 9.10 -14.54 17.34
C TYR A 81 9.62 -13.22 16.84
N GLY A 82 9.36 -12.88 15.58
CA GLY A 82 9.87 -11.67 14.96
C GLY A 82 9.30 -11.43 13.58
N ILE A 83 9.44 -10.22 13.08
CA ILE A 83 9.10 -9.88 11.69
C ILE A 83 10.25 -10.33 10.79
N ASP A 84 11.48 -10.10 11.23
CA ASP A 84 12.70 -10.50 10.54
C ASP A 84 13.39 -11.70 11.22
N GLU A 85 14.16 -12.47 10.45
CA GLU A 85 14.92 -13.62 10.98
C GLU A 85 15.95 -13.21 12.06
N SER A 86 16.49 -11.98 11.99
CA SER A 86 17.42 -11.45 13.00
C SER A 86 16.78 -11.27 14.38
N GLU A 87 15.46 -11.12 14.45
CA GLU A 87 14.75 -11.03 15.73
C GLU A 87 14.57 -12.40 16.41
N LEU A 88 14.98 -13.49 15.75
CA LEU A 88 14.90 -14.86 16.24
C LEU A 88 16.22 -15.35 16.85
N GLU A 89 17.19 -14.47 17.09
CA GLU A 89 18.49 -14.82 17.69
C GLU A 89 18.35 -15.28 19.15
N PHE A 90 17.41 -14.67 19.88
CA PHE A 90 17.16 -14.93 21.31
C PHE A 90 15.68 -15.20 21.58
N PRO A 91 15.36 -16.07 22.57
CA PRO A 91 13.99 -16.30 22.98
C PRO A 91 13.45 -15.02 23.62
N LYS A 92 12.33 -14.52 23.10
CA LYS A 92 11.65 -13.34 23.65
C LYS A 92 10.85 -13.70 24.89
N LEU A 93 10.40 -14.95 25.00
CA LEU A 93 9.64 -15.46 26.14
C LEU A 93 10.15 -16.83 26.54
N THR A 94 10.05 -17.15 27.84
CA THR A 94 10.35 -18.48 28.38
C THR A 94 9.17 -19.00 29.20
N THR A 95 8.92 -20.30 29.13
CA THR A 95 7.80 -20.92 29.87
C THR A 95 8.03 -22.41 30.08
N SER A 96 7.41 -23.00 31.11
CA SER A 96 7.31 -24.46 31.27
C SER A 96 6.04 -25.05 30.65
N ASN A 97 5.09 -24.20 30.23
CA ASN A 97 3.84 -24.66 29.62
C ASN A 97 4.05 -25.02 28.14
N GLN A 98 3.27 -25.97 27.64
CA GLN A 98 3.25 -26.37 26.21
C GLN A 98 2.36 -25.48 25.34
N SER A 99 2.00 -24.30 25.84
CA SER A 99 1.23 -23.31 25.11
C SER A 99 1.55 -21.91 25.60
N MET A 100 1.50 -20.93 24.69
CA MET A 100 1.71 -19.52 24.99
C MET A 100 0.75 -18.65 24.19
N LEU A 101 0.27 -17.59 24.83
CA LEU A 101 -0.41 -16.48 24.17
C LEU A 101 0.59 -15.32 24.06
N ILE A 102 0.90 -14.91 22.84
CA ILE A 102 1.75 -13.75 22.56
C ILE A 102 0.81 -12.61 22.20
N GLU A 103 0.86 -11.52 22.96
CA GLU A 103 0.01 -10.33 22.81
C GLU A 103 0.83 -9.15 22.27
N ASP A 104 0.15 -8.03 22.00
CA ASP A 104 0.77 -6.76 21.58
C ASP A 104 1.63 -6.85 20.30
N LEU A 105 1.27 -7.75 19.39
CA LEU A 105 1.88 -7.84 18.07
C LEU A 105 1.33 -6.76 17.14
N GLU A 106 2.09 -6.40 16.11
CA GLU A 106 1.57 -5.50 15.08
C GLU A 106 0.45 -6.18 14.29
N TYR A 107 -0.63 -5.44 14.03
CA TYR A 107 -1.76 -5.94 13.23
C TYR A 107 -1.36 -6.07 11.76
N CYS A 108 -1.91 -7.09 11.09
CA CYS A 108 -1.70 -7.33 9.66
C CYS A 108 -0.23 -7.48 9.23
N THR A 109 0.59 -7.97 10.17
CA THR A 109 2.01 -8.20 10.01
C THR A 109 2.29 -9.70 9.96
N THR A 110 3.22 -10.10 9.09
CA THR A 110 3.67 -11.50 9.02
C THR A 110 4.74 -11.69 10.09
N TYR A 111 4.48 -12.61 11.03
CA TYR A 111 5.44 -13.00 12.04
C TYR A 111 5.93 -14.41 11.81
N HIS A 112 7.20 -14.61 12.12
CA HIS A 112 7.87 -15.90 12.21
C HIS A 112 7.89 -16.35 13.66
N PHE A 113 7.62 -17.63 13.91
CA PHE A 113 7.58 -18.23 15.25
C PHE A 113 8.38 -19.52 15.28
N ALA A 114 9.11 -19.76 16.36
CA ALA A 114 9.79 -21.01 16.65
C ALA A 114 9.81 -21.29 18.17
N VAL A 115 9.90 -22.56 18.54
CA VAL A 115 9.99 -23.00 19.93
C VAL A 115 11.17 -23.97 20.07
N THR A 116 11.98 -23.79 21.11
CA THR A 116 13.09 -24.68 21.43
C THR A 116 13.08 -25.08 22.91
N LEU A 117 13.73 -26.19 23.24
CA LEU A 117 14.03 -26.56 24.62
C LEU A 117 15.28 -25.81 25.09
N LEU A 118 15.20 -25.19 26.26
CA LEU A 118 16.33 -24.56 26.95
C LEU A 118 16.98 -25.59 27.89
N GLU A 119 18.30 -25.67 27.89
CA GLU A 119 19.04 -26.55 28.81
C GLU A 119 18.94 -26.06 30.26
N GLU A 120 18.99 -26.98 31.24
CA GLU A 120 18.83 -26.73 32.69
C GLU A 120 19.77 -25.64 33.26
N ASN A 121 20.84 -25.29 32.55
CA ASN A 121 21.84 -24.33 33.00
C ASN A 121 21.47 -22.86 32.68
N GLY A 122 20.34 -22.60 32.03
CA GLY A 122 19.84 -21.24 31.77
C GLY A 122 20.71 -20.38 30.82
N ASN A 123 21.77 -20.95 30.26
CA ASN A 123 22.63 -20.27 29.30
C ASN A 123 21.93 -20.19 27.95
N VAL A 124 21.25 -19.07 27.72
CA VAL A 124 20.73 -18.71 26.40
C VAL A 124 21.92 -18.27 25.54
N GLN A 125 22.48 -19.18 24.75
CA GLN A 125 23.42 -18.81 23.69
C GLN A 125 22.65 -18.40 22.43
N GLU A 126 23.23 -17.48 21.66
CA GLU A 126 22.77 -17.14 20.32
C GLU A 126 22.56 -18.44 19.54
N THR A 127 21.31 -18.63 19.12
CA THR A 127 20.89 -19.88 18.51
C THR A 127 20.46 -19.60 17.10
N LYS A 128 21.11 -20.28 16.15
CA LYS A 128 20.57 -20.35 14.80
C LYS A 128 19.36 -21.29 14.79
N ILE A 129 18.15 -20.70 14.77
CA ILE A 129 16.90 -21.45 14.66
C ILE A 129 16.89 -22.25 13.35
N ASN A 130 16.50 -23.52 13.45
CA ASN A 130 16.34 -24.37 12.28
C ASN A 130 15.11 -23.90 11.46
N PRO A 131 15.25 -23.58 10.17
CA PRO A 131 14.11 -23.16 9.35
C PRO A 131 12.95 -24.17 9.31
N TYR A 132 13.21 -25.47 9.50
CA TYR A 132 12.18 -26.51 9.45
C TYR A 132 11.18 -26.46 10.63
N ILE A 133 11.59 -25.95 11.79
CA ILE A 133 10.70 -25.79 12.96
C ILE A 133 9.97 -24.44 12.96
N MET A 134 10.33 -23.55 12.05
CA MET A 134 9.73 -22.22 11.94
C MET A 134 8.31 -22.32 11.36
N ARG A 135 7.40 -21.52 11.90
CA ARG A 135 6.04 -21.33 11.38
C ARG A 135 5.77 -19.85 11.17
N THR A 136 5.07 -19.53 10.10
CA THR A 136 4.67 -18.15 9.79
C THR A 136 3.19 -17.98 9.96
N LEU A 137 2.78 -16.86 10.54
CA LEU A 137 1.37 -16.49 10.63
C LEU A 137 1.23 -14.97 10.49
N ILE A 138 0.17 -14.56 9.80
CA ILE A 138 -0.22 -13.15 9.67
C ILE A 138 -1.18 -12.82 10.81
N THR A 139 -0.89 -11.78 11.57
CA THR A 139 -1.79 -11.26 12.61
C THR A 139 -3.11 -10.76 12.00
N GLY A 140 -4.15 -10.71 12.82
CA GLY A 140 -5.47 -10.25 12.43
C GLY A 140 -5.52 -8.75 12.16
N LEU A 141 -6.71 -8.29 11.77
CA LEU A 141 -6.97 -6.89 11.49
C LEU A 141 -7.31 -6.10 12.75
N ASP A 142 -6.86 -4.84 12.81
CA ASP A 142 -7.36 -3.90 13.80
C ASP A 142 -8.75 -3.44 13.38
N HIS A 143 -9.77 -3.88 14.12
CA HIS A 143 -11.16 -3.54 13.84
C HIS A 143 -11.45 -2.04 14.08
N MET A 144 -10.63 -1.37 14.89
CA MET A 144 -10.75 0.06 15.18
C MET A 144 -9.93 0.95 14.26
N ALA A 145 -9.02 0.37 13.46
CA ALA A 145 -8.20 1.13 12.53
C ALA A 145 -9.07 1.84 11.48
N ALA A 146 -8.69 3.08 11.18
CA ALA A 146 -9.31 3.82 10.10
C ALA A 146 -8.92 3.19 8.75
N PRO A 147 -9.82 3.20 7.76
CA PRO A 147 -9.45 2.94 6.37
C PRO A 147 -8.36 3.91 5.91
N ILE A 148 -7.63 3.56 4.85
CA ILE A 148 -6.53 4.36 4.31
C ILE A 148 -6.80 4.77 2.87
N ASN A 149 -5.98 5.68 2.34
CA ASN A 149 -6.02 6.12 0.93
C ASN A 149 -7.38 6.62 0.45
N LEU A 150 -8.10 7.37 1.29
CA LEU A 150 -9.35 8.01 0.91
C LEU A 150 -9.09 9.02 -0.22
N THR A 151 -9.70 8.78 -1.38
CA THR A 151 -9.62 9.63 -2.56
C THR A 151 -11.00 9.78 -3.19
N VAL A 152 -11.19 10.86 -3.96
CA VAL A 152 -12.45 11.14 -4.65
C VAL A 152 -12.14 11.50 -6.09
N ASP A 153 -12.78 10.78 -7.01
CA ASP A 153 -12.75 11.08 -8.43
C ASP A 153 -14.12 11.58 -8.91
N PHE A 154 -14.12 12.40 -9.96
CA PHE A 154 -15.33 12.97 -10.53
C PHE A 154 -15.56 12.47 -11.95
N GLU A 155 -16.79 12.09 -12.22
CA GLU A 155 -17.26 11.63 -13.51
C GLU A 155 -18.27 12.64 -14.07
N PRO A 156 -17.87 13.45 -15.07
CA PRO A 156 -18.74 14.47 -15.64
C PRO A 156 -19.81 13.83 -16.54
N LYS A 157 -21.09 14.08 -16.23
CA LYS A 157 -22.27 13.57 -16.96
C LYS A 157 -23.45 14.53 -16.76
N VAL A 158 -24.56 14.32 -17.50
CA VAL A 158 -25.82 15.04 -17.27
C VAL A 158 -26.20 15.05 -15.79
N GLN A 159 -26.19 13.87 -15.17
CA GLN A 159 -26.19 13.71 -13.72
C GLN A 159 -24.77 13.31 -13.30
N PRO A 160 -23.97 14.23 -12.74
CA PRO A 160 -22.60 13.91 -12.38
C PRO A 160 -22.53 12.94 -11.20
N CYS A 161 -21.43 12.20 -11.15
CA CYS A 161 -21.13 11.28 -10.06
C CYS A 161 -19.74 11.55 -9.50
N ILE A 162 -19.56 11.24 -8.22
CA ILE A 162 -18.24 11.06 -7.64
C ILE A 162 -18.01 9.59 -7.28
N ASP A 163 -16.78 9.13 -7.48
CA ASP A 163 -16.28 7.83 -7.06
C ASP A 163 -15.41 8.03 -5.82
N ILE A 164 -15.96 7.68 -4.66
CA ILE A 164 -15.26 7.74 -3.37
C ILE A 164 -14.52 6.42 -3.20
N LYS A 165 -13.20 6.47 -3.13
CA LYS A 165 -12.34 5.29 -3.10
C LYS A 165 -11.52 5.27 -1.82
N TRP A 166 -11.35 4.09 -1.25
CA TRP A 166 -10.50 3.88 -0.08
C TRP A 166 -9.99 2.44 -0.05
N SER A 167 -8.97 2.21 0.76
CA SER A 167 -8.46 0.88 1.05
C SER A 167 -8.73 0.51 2.52
N ALA A 168 -8.87 -0.78 2.79
CA ALA A 168 -8.86 -1.33 4.13
C ALA A 168 -7.53 -0.98 4.83
N ALA A 169 -7.55 -0.88 6.16
CA ALA A 169 -6.32 -0.68 6.95
C ALA A 169 -5.29 -1.80 6.72
N CYS A 170 -5.76 -2.97 6.30
CA CYS A 170 -4.95 -4.15 6.07
C CYS A 170 -5.07 -4.64 4.62
N PRO A 171 -3.95 -5.01 3.97
CA PRO A 171 -3.98 -5.54 2.61
C PRO A 171 -4.68 -6.90 2.54
N ASN A 172 -4.52 -7.74 3.57
CA ASN A 172 -5.06 -9.09 3.61
C ASN A 172 -6.27 -9.18 4.56
N VAL A 173 -7.47 -8.97 4.01
CA VAL A 173 -8.73 -9.03 4.77
C VAL A 173 -9.23 -10.48 4.87
N VAL A 174 -8.77 -11.20 5.91
CA VAL A 174 -9.15 -12.62 6.13
C VAL A 174 -10.64 -12.77 6.45
N ALA A 175 -11.16 -11.90 7.32
CA ALA A 175 -12.55 -11.87 7.76
C ALA A 175 -13.30 -10.68 7.14
N PRO A 176 -14.54 -10.84 6.62
CA PRO A 176 -15.26 -9.74 5.97
C PRO A 176 -15.48 -8.53 6.89
N ILE A 177 -15.14 -7.32 6.42
CA ILE A 177 -15.30 -6.05 7.15
C ILE A 177 -16.41 -5.23 6.48
N GLY A 178 -17.30 -4.61 7.27
CA GLY A 178 -18.26 -3.63 6.78
C GLY A 178 -17.75 -2.21 6.97
N TYR A 179 -18.29 -1.27 6.20
CA TYR A 179 -17.87 0.14 6.24
C TYR A 179 -19.07 1.06 6.43
N VAL A 180 -18.83 2.23 7.02
CA VAL A 180 -19.79 3.32 7.13
C VAL A 180 -19.23 4.52 6.38
N LEU A 181 -19.95 4.95 5.35
CA LEU A 181 -19.64 6.16 4.59
C LEU A 181 -20.57 7.28 5.07
N SER A 182 -19.98 8.34 5.60
CA SER A 182 -20.68 9.52 6.10
C SER A 182 -20.36 10.70 5.19
N VAL A 183 -21.38 11.21 4.51
CA VAL A 183 -21.27 12.36 3.59
C VAL A 183 -22.13 13.48 4.12
N PHE A 184 -21.51 14.64 4.36
CA PHE A 184 -22.21 15.86 4.71
C PHE A 184 -22.26 16.79 3.50
N ASP A 185 -23.46 17.04 3.02
CA ASP A 185 -23.73 18.06 2.00
C ASP A 185 -23.76 19.43 2.69
N LYS A 186 -22.73 20.25 2.43
CA LYS A 186 -22.59 21.56 3.08
C LYS A 186 -23.65 22.56 2.63
N LYS A 187 -24.14 22.44 1.40
CA LYS A 187 -25.12 23.37 0.82
C LYS A 187 -26.52 23.08 1.33
N LEU A 188 -26.89 21.80 1.41
CA LEU A 188 -28.17 21.37 1.97
C LEU A 188 -28.15 21.22 3.51
N VAL A 189 -26.97 21.33 4.13
CA VAL A 189 -26.75 21.12 5.57
C VAL A 189 -27.32 19.76 6.01
N LYS A 190 -27.05 18.72 5.20
CA LYS A 190 -27.67 17.39 5.38
C LYS A 190 -26.63 16.29 5.40
N TYR A 191 -26.75 15.41 6.40
CA TYR A 191 -25.97 14.19 6.48
C TYR A 191 -26.64 13.04 5.74
N LYS A 192 -25.83 12.27 5.01
CA LYS A 192 -26.17 10.97 4.46
C LYS A 192 -25.18 9.94 4.99
N VAL A 193 -25.69 8.99 5.76
CA VAL A 193 -24.91 7.88 6.31
C VAL A 193 -25.30 6.60 5.60
N MET A 194 -24.32 5.87 5.09
CA MET A 194 -24.52 4.65 4.32
C MET A 194 -23.68 3.53 4.92
N THR A 195 -24.34 2.45 5.35
CA THR A 195 -23.67 1.24 5.81
C THR A 195 -23.53 0.27 4.65
N LEU A 196 -22.29 -0.11 4.35
CA LEU A 196 -21.95 -0.98 3.24
C LEU A 196 -21.87 -2.44 3.71
N ALA A 197 -22.18 -3.36 2.80
CA ALA A 197 -22.10 -4.80 3.08
C ALA A 197 -20.67 -5.23 3.41
N ARG A 198 -20.55 -6.27 4.25
CA ARG A 198 -19.24 -6.79 4.65
C ARG A 198 -18.53 -7.41 3.44
N THR A 199 -17.23 -7.15 3.30
CA THR A 199 -16.43 -7.62 2.16
C THR A 199 -15.02 -8.03 2.59
N LYS A 200 -14.39 -8.92 1.80
CA LYS A 200 -12.97 -9.28 1.92
C LYS A 200 -12.08 -8.48 0.96
N ARG A 201 -12.64 -7.52 0.23
CA ARG A 201 -11.85 -6.67 -0.66
C ARG A 201 -11.03 -5.66 0.15
N SER A 202 -9.76 -5.51 -0.21
CA SER A 202 -8.89 -4.46 0.30
C SER A 202 -9.27 -3.10 -0.27
N ASP A 203 -9.64 -3.02 -1.54
CA ASP A 203 -9.95 -1.76 -2.22
C ASP A 203 -11.43 -1.63 -2.53
N LEU A 204 -11.98 -0.47 -2.18
CA LEU A 204 -13.41 -0.20 -2.25
C LEU A 204 -13.67 1.09 -3.02
N ILE A 205 -14.78 1.08 -3.76
CA ILE A 205 -15.28 2.22 -4.51
C ILE A 205 -16.78 2.34 -4.23
N TYR A 206 -17.21 3.52 -3.81
CA TYR A 206 -18.62 3.88 -3.71
C TYR A 206 -18.93 5.02 -4.67
N ARG A 207 -19.84 4.77 -5.61
CA ARG A 207 -20.30 5.75 -6.59
C ARG A 207 -21.54 6.47 -6.07
N MET A 208 -21.48 7.79 -6.03
CA MET A 208 -22.57 8.64 -5.52
C MET A 208 -22.95 9.71 -6.57
N PRO A 209 -24.24 9.85 -6.93
CA PRO A 209 -24.69 10.97 -7.73
C PRO A 209 -24.61 12.26 -6.92
N VAL A 210 -24.18 13.34 -7.58
CA VAL A 210 -23.99 14.67 -7.00
C VAL A 210 -24.57 15.73 -7.92
N ASN A 211 -24.63 17.00 -7.48
CA ASN A 211 -24.92 18.12 -8.38
C ASN A 211 -23.66 18.95 -8.61
N TYR A 212 -23.59 19.61 -9.77
CA TYR A 212 -22.54 20.55 -10.10
C TYR A 212 -22.50 21.71 -9.07
N GLY A 213 -21.29 22.08 -8.63
CA GLY A 213 -21.06 23.16 -7.67
C GLY A 213 -21.43 22.86 -6.22
N ASP A 214 -21.84 21.64 -5.88
CA ASP A 214 -22.07 21.25 -4.49
C ASP A 214 -20.74 20.93 -3.77
N MET A 215 -20.71 21.10 -2.46
CA MET A 215 -19.56 20.79 -1.61
C MET A 215 -19.89 19.70 -0.60
N TYR A 216 -19.02 18.70 -0.53
CA TYR A 216 -19.17 17.56 0.35
C TYR A 216 -18.01 17.45 1.34
N GLU A 217 -18.35 17.03 2.55
CA GLU A 217 -17.39 16.58 3.55
C GLU A 217 -17.60 15.07 3.76
N ILE A 218 -16.56 14.30 3.46
CA ILE A 218 -16.63 12.84 3.34
C ILE A 218 -15.78 12.21 4.45
N ARG A 219 -16.35 11.23 5.14
CA ARG A 219 -15.67 10.38 6.14
C ARG A 219 -15.98 8.91 5.87
N VAL A 220 -14.99 8.06 6.08
CA VAL A 220 -15.16 6.60 5.98
C VAL A 220 -14.62 5.93 7.23
N SER A 221 -15.38 5.04 7.85
CA SER A 221 -14.92 4.18 8.94
C SER A 221 -15.30 2.72 8.67
N THR A 222 -14.78 1.79 9.47
CA THR A 222 -15.39 0.47 9.54
C THR A 222 -16.76 0.58 10.24
N ASN A 223 -17.59 -0.46 10.16
CA ASN A 223 -18.84 -0.54 10.90
C ASN A 223 -18.68 -1.12 12.31
N PHE A 224 -17.44 -1.25 12.79
CA PHE A 224 -17.15 -1.73 14.14
C PHE A 224 -17.35 -0.59 15.16
N PRO A 225 -18.00 -0.85 16.31
CA PRO A 225 -18.17 0.15 17.35
C PRO A 225 -16.84 0.74 17.83
N GLY A 226 -16.74 2.07 17.89
CA GLY A 226 -15.52 2.77 18.28
C GLY A 226 -14.44 2.86 17.21
N SER A 227 -14.71 2.41 15.98
CA SER A 227 -13.76 2.54 14.88
C SER A 227 -13.45 3.99 14.54
N LYS A 228 -12.20 4.24 14.17
CA LYS A 228 -11.74 5.54 13.70
C LYS A 228 -12.18 5.76 12.25
N ALA A 229 -12.53 7.00 11.93
CA ALA A 229 -12.83 7.39 10.55
C ALA A 229 -11.59 8.02 9.89
N VAL A 230 -11.41 7.79 8.59
CA VAL A 230 -10.53 8.61 7.74
C VAL A 230 -11.31 9.82 7.24
N GLY A 231 -10.63 10.97 7.21
CA GLY A 231 -11.20 12.27 6.88
C GLY A 231 -11.29 13.21 8.09
N PRO A 232 -11.94 14.38 7.94
CA PRO A 232 -12.78 14.79 6.82
C PRO A 232 -11.99 15.02 5.52
N PHE A 233 -12.52 14.53 4.41
CA PHE A 233 -12.07 14.90 3.07
C PHE A 233 -13.09 15.86 2.46
N PHE A 234 -12.65 17.07 2.09
CA PHE A 234 -13.50 18.07 1.47
C PHE A 234 -13.41 17.97 -0.05
N TYR A 235 -14.56 17.89 -0.71
CA TYR A 235 -14.64 17.81 -2.16
C TYR A 235 -15.65 18.82 -2.70
N GLU A 236 -15.17 19.73 -3.54
CA GLU A 236 -16.00 20.65 -4.31
C GLU A 236 -16.23 20.06 -5.69
N VAL A 237 -17.50 19.84 -6.04
CA VAL A 237 -17.86 19.39 -7.38
C VAL A 237 -17.66 20.57 -8.34
N PRO A 238 -16.95 20.39 -9.47
CA PRO A 238 -16.81 21.44 -10.47
C PRO A 238 -18.18 22.02 -10.86
N GLN A 239 -18.21 23.29 -11.25
CA GLN A 239 -19.43 23.88 -11.78
C GLN A 239 -19.78 23.32 -13.16
N ALA A 240 -21.03 23.49 -13.60
CA ALA A 240 -21.45 23.04 -14.92
C ALA A 240 -20.57 23.69 -15.99
N LEU A 241 -20.12 22.87 -16.95
CA LEU A 241 -19.19 23.27 -18.03
C LEU A 241 -17.80 23.72 -17.56
N GLN A 242 -17.49 23.72 -16.26
CA GLN A 242 -16.18 24.14 -15.78
C GLN A 242 -15.15 23.03 -16.08
N PRO A 243 -14.03 23.36 -16.76
CA PRO A 243 -12.87 22.49 -16.80
C PRO A 243 -12.42 22.13 -15.37
N PHE A 244 -11.75 20.99 -15.18
CA PHE A 244 -11.34 20.57 -13.84
C PHE A 244 -10.01 19.82 -13.84
N LYS A 245 -9.41 19.64 -12.65
CA LYS A 245 -8.08 19.02 -12.49
C LYS A 245 -7.04 19.67 -13.41
N LEU A 246 -6.99 21.01 -13.42
CA LEU A 246 -5.96 21.78 -14.11
C LEU A 246 -4.60 21.37 -13.53
N LYS A 247 -3.67 21.03 -14.40
CA LYS A 247 -2.29 20.68 -14.03
C LYS A 247 -1.32 21.39 -14.95
N VAL A 248 -0.21 21.79 -14.37
CA VAL A 248 0.90 22.42 -15.07
C VAL A 248 2.14 21.58 -14.81
N THR A 249 2.87 21.30 -15.89
CA THR A 249 4.17 20.63 -15.85
C THR A 249 5.19 21.50 -16.56
N VAL A 250 6.42 21.47 -16.09
CA VAL A 250 7.48 22.37 -16.55
C VAL A 250 8.49 21.56 -17.33
N ASN A 251 8.76 21.97 -18.57
CA ASN A 251 9.86 21.46 -19.37
C ASN A 251 11.02 22.46 -19.27
N LYS A 252 12.05 22.10 -18.50
CA LYS A 252 13.21 22.95 -18.23
C LYS A 252 14.12 23.14 -19.44
N ASP A 253 14.15 22.18 -20.36
CA ASP A 253 15.04 22.26 -21.53
C ASP A 253 14.49 23.25 -22.58
N ASP A 254 13.17 23.44 -22.58
CA ASP A 254 12.44 24.26 -23.54
C ASP A 254 11.97 25.61 -22.97
N ASP A 255 12.23 25.87 -21.69
CA ASP A 255 11.65 26.96 -20.89
C ASP A 255 10.13 27.09 -21.11
N ALA A 256 9.44 25.94 -21.05
CA ALA A 256 8.06 25.83 -21.45
C ALA A 256 7.17 25.22 -20.36
N PHE A 257 5.94 25.71 -20.30
CA PHE A 257 4.89 25.20 -19.44
C PHE A 257 3.91 24.38 -20.28
N LEU A 258 3.74 23.10 -19.94
CA LEU A 258 2.69 22.25 -20.47
C LEU A 258 1.50 22.28 -19.51
N ILE A 259 0.43 22.92 -19.95
CA ILE A 259 -0.83 23.10 -19.23
C ILE A 259 -1.85 22.12 -19.78
N TYR A 260 -2.51 21.35 -18.93
CA TYR A 260 -3.58 20.43 -19.34
C TYR A 260 -4.65 20.30 -18.28
N TRP A 261 -5.87 19.97 -18.70
CA TRP A 261 -7.03 19.83 -17.81
C TRP A 261 -7.93 18.68 -18.25
N LYS A 262 -8.93 18.36 -17.43
CA LYS A 262 -10.01 17.46 -17.80
C LYS A 262 -11.20 18.24 -18.36
N GLU A 263 -11.77 17.71 -19.43
CA GLU A 263 -12.92 18.30 -20.11
C GLU A 263 -14.20 18.11 -19.28
N PRO A 264 -15.06 19.12 -19.20
CA PRO A 264 -16.39 18.99 -18.61
C PRO A 264 -17.30 18.12 -19.49
N TYR A 265 -18.46 17.77 -18.95
CA TYR A 265 -19.55 17.24 -19.77
C TYR A 265 -20.18 18.38 -20.56
N VAL A 266 -20.19 18.27 -21.89
CA VAL A 266 -20.76 19.27 -22.81
C VAL A 266 -21.95 18.65 -23.54
N PRO A 267 -23.19 19.07 -23.26
CA PRO A 267 -24.37 18.64 -24.00
C PRO A 267 -24.25 18.98 -25.50
N LEU A 268 -24.80 18.12 -26.35
CA LEU A 268 -24.84 18.33 -27.82
C LEU A 268 -25.52 19.64 -28.24
N THR A 269 -26.37 20.21 -27.38
CA THR A 269 -27.09 21.47 -27.62
C THR A 269 -26.18 22.70 -27.61
N ILE A 270 -24.98 22.62 -27.03
CA ILE A 270 -24.06 23.78 -26.89
C ILE A 270 -23.30 24.07 -28.20
N GLY A 271 -23.28 23.13 -29.15
CA GLY A 271 -22.61 23.32 -30.43
C GLY A 271 -21.09 23.46 -30.30
N ARG A 272 -20.48 24.34 -31.11
CA ARG A 272 -19.02 24.54 -31.12
C ARG A 272 -18.57 25.33 -29.89
N TYR A 273 -17.46 24.93 -29.30
CA TYR A 273 -16.88 25.57 -28.12
C TYR A 273 -15.35 25.67 -28.21
N TYR A 274 -14.78 26.44 -27.30
CA TYR A 274 -13.35 26.56 -27.08
C TYR A 274 -13.09 26.80 -25.59
N TYR A 275 -11.85 26.61 -25.17
CA TYR A 275 -11.36 26.98 -23.85
C TYR A 275 -10.68 28.34 -23.92
N GLN A 276 -10.85 29.15 -22.89
CA GLN A 276 -10.06 30.36 -22.70
C GLN A 276 -9.02 30.07 -21.62
N VAL A 277 -7.74 30.20 -21.96
CA VAL A 277 -6.63 30.06 -21.03
C VAL A 277 -6.14 31.45 -20.66
N PHE A 278 -6.19 31.77 -19.37
CA PHE A 278 -5.72 33.01 -18.77
C PHE A 278 -4.34 32.77 -18.20
N VAL A 279 -3.37 33.58 -18.61
CA VAL A 279 -1.97 33.49 -18.19
C VAL A 279 -1.58 34.78 -17.49
N TYR A 280 -1.31 34.68 -16.19
CA TYR A 280 -0.92 35.80 -15.34
C TYR A 280 0.58 35.73 -15.08
N PRO A 281 1.30 36.86 -15.13
CA PRO A 281 2.71 36.88 -14.76
C PRO A 281 2.88 36.67 -13.25
N GLY A 282 3.68 35.67 -12.86
CA GLY A 282 3.90 35.35 -11.45
C GLY A 282 2.64 34.89 -10.71
N ARG A 283 2.46 35.36 -9.47
CA ARG A 283 1.37 34.95 -8.55
C ARG A 283 0.25 35.97 -8.45
N ASP A 284 0.45 37.17 -9.00
CA ASP A 284 -0.48 38.28 -8.90
C ASP A 284 -1.60 38.11 -9.93
N LEU A 285 -2.80 37.81 -9.45
CA LEU A 285 -3.99 37.61 -10.28
C LEU A 285 -4.67 38.92 -10.67
N GLU A 286 -4.25 40.06 -10.10
CA GLU A 286 -4.69 41.39 -10.49
C GLU A 286 -3.82 41.98 -11.62
N ALA A 287 -2.66 41.37 -11.89
CA ALA A 287 -1.78 41.77 -12.98
C ALA A 287 -2.45 41.58 -14.35
N PRO A 288 -2.06 42.39 -15.37
CA PRO A 288 -2.52 42.19 -16.74
C PRO A 288 -2.22 40.77 -17.21
N TYR A 289 -3.25 40.09 -17.70
CA TYR A 289 -3.15 38.70 -18.16
C TYR A 289 -3.17 38.61 -19.68
N GLU A 290 -2.56 37.54 -20.19
CA GLU A 290 -2.70 37.13 -21.58
C GLU A 290 -3.84 36.12 -21.71
N LYS A 291 -4.58 36.18 -22.83
CA LYS A 291 -5.73 35.32 -23.08
C LYS A 291 -5.55 34.54 -24.37
N TYR A 292 -5.68 33.22 -24.27
CA TYR A 292 -5.54 32.30 -25.39
C TYR A 292 -6.81 31.50 -25.61
N TYR A 293 -7.12 31.24 -26.88
CA TYR A 293 -8.29 30.47 -27.29
C TYR A 293 -7.84 29.13 -27.88
N VAL A 294 -8.25 28.03 -27.24
CA VAL A 294 -7.80 26.68 -27.63
C VAL A 294 -8.96 25.70 -27.70
N THR A 295 -8.92 24.75 -28.64
CA THR A 295 -10.00 23.77 -28.84
C THR A 295 -9.70 22.40 -28.23
N ARG A 296 -8.51 22.23 -27.65
CA ARG A 296 -8.05 20.98 -27.02
C ARG A 296 -7.73 21.25 -25.54
N PRO A 297 -7.82 20.22 -24.68
CA PRO A 297 -7.59 20.37 -23.24
C PRO A 297 -6.10 20.42 -22.85
N VAL A 298 -5.29 21.04 -23.70
CA VAL A 298 -3.84 21.14 -23.55
C VAL A 298 -3.32 22.38 -24.27
N MET A 299 -2.35 23.03 -23.67
CA MET A 299 -1.62 24.17 -24.23
C MET A 299 -0.16 24.12 -23.79
N VAL A 300 0.74 24.53 -24.68
CA VAL A 300 2.13 24.82 -24.33
C VAL A 300 2.31 26.33 -24.32
N TYR A 301 2.88 26.86 -23.26
CA TYR A 301 3.17 28.28 -23.11
C TYR A 301 4.67 28.49 -22.90
N LYS A 302 5.26 29.38 -23.70
CA LYS A 302 6.65 29.86 -23.53
C LYS A 302 6.56 31.36 -23.32
N GLY A 303 6.91 31.80 -22.12
CA GLY A 303 6.85 33.20 -21.73
C GLY A 303 8.25 33.79 -21.56
N GLU A 304 8.33 35.12 -21.46
CA GLU A 304 9.60 35.82 -21.19
C GLU A 304 10.05 35.73 -19.73
N ARG A 305 9.14 35.39 -18.81
CA ARG A 305 9.40 35.28 -17.38
C ARG A 305 9.60 33.82 -16.96
N GLY A 306 10.20 33.63 -15.79
CA GLY A 306 10.39 32.30 -15.21
C GLY A 306 9.19 31.77 -14.42
N GLU A 307 8.12 32.55 -14.25
CA GLU A 307 6.99 32.18 -13.39
C GLU A 307 5.65 32.76 -13.86
N TYR A 308 4.60 31.95 -13.75
CA TYR A 308 3.26 32.26 -14.24
C TYR A 308 2.18 31.56 -13.42
N SER A 309 0.97 32.09 -13.48
CA SER A 309 -0.24 31.42 -13.00
C SER A 309 -1.21 31.20 -14.16
N PHE A 310 -1.85 30.03 -14.17
CA PHE A 310 -2.69 29.57 -15.25
C PHE A 310 -4.10 29.29 -14.75
N SER A 311 -5.09 29.74 -15.50
CA SER A 311 -6.50 29.41 -15.26
C SER A 311 -7.22 29.13 -16.57
N VAL A 312 -8.28 28.32 -16.53
CA VAL A 312 -9.01 27.91 -17.73
C VAL A 312 -10.51 28.04 -17.51
N ASN A 313 -11.23 28.51 -18.52
CA ASN A 313 -12.69 28.34 -18.58
C ASN A 313 -13.10 27.72 -19.91
N PHE A 314 -14.38 27.38 -20.00
CA PHE A 314 -15.07 26.96 -21.21
C PHE A 314 -15.94 28.11 -21.74
N ALA A 315 -16.00 28.27 -23.07
CA ALA A 315 -16.94 29.16 -23.73
C ALA A 315 -17.50 28.56 -25.02
N SER A 316 -18.80 28.70 -25.23
CA SER A 316 -19.44 28.40 -26.52
C SER A 316 -19.09 29.45 -27.56
N SER A 317 -19.12 29.06 -28.84
CA SER A 317 -18.79 29.95 -29.97
C SER A 317 -19.77 31.13 -30.09
N ASP A 318 -21.03 30.92 -29.71
CA ASP A 318 -22.05 31.96 -29.63
C ASP A 318 -22.02 32.77 -28.32
N ARG A 319 -21.07 32.46 -27.42
CA ARG A 319 -20.86 33.07 -26.10
C ARG A 319 -22.08 33.02 -25.15
N LYS A 320 -23.11 32.25 -25.48
CA LYS A 320 -24.29 32.07 -24.58
C LYS A 320 -23.96 31.23 -23.36
N HIS A 321 -22.98 30.35 -23.46
CA HIS A 321 -22.51 29.51 -22.37
C HIS A 321 -21.05 29.83 -22.08
N VAL A 322 -20.78 30.34 -20.88
CA VAL A 322 -19.44 30.56 -20.36
C VAL A 322 -19.39 29.96 -18.96
N SER A 323 -18.40 29.10 -18.70
CA SER A 323 -18.24 28.48 -17.38
C SER A 323 -17.53 29.42 -16.41
N ALA A 324 -17.57 29.06 -15.13
CA ALA A 324 -16.61 29.58 -14.17
C ALA A 324 -15.16 29.27 -14.61
N VAL A 325 -14.22 30.06 -14.10
CA VAL A 325 -12.79 29.84 -14.26
C VAL A 325 -12.33 28.79 -13.26
N THR A 326 -11.39 27.93 -13.62
CA THR A 326 -10.73 27.01 -12.68
C THR A 326 -9.98 27.77 -11.59
N THR A 327 -9.74 27.13 -10.45
CA THR A 327 -8.73 27.58 -9.49
C THR A 327 -7.38 27.79 -10.21
N PRO A 328 -6.71 28.93 -10.02
CA PRO A 328 -5.42 29.17 -10.65
C PRO A 328 -4.35 28.21 -10.17
N VAL A 329 -3.48 27.78 -11.08
CA VAL A 329 -2.28 26.99 -10.76
C VAL A 329 -1.05 27.85 -11.04
N TYR A 330 -0.26 28.11 -10.01
CA TYR A 330 1.05 28.73 -10.15
C TYR A 330 2.09 27.69 -10.57
N ALA A 331 3.01 28.09 -11.46
CA ALA A 331 4.18 27.32 -11.80
C ALA A 331 5.40 28.21 -12.11
N ASN A 332 6.60 27.72 -11.81
CA ASN A 332 7.85 28.35 -12.25
C ASN A 332 8.83 27.37 -12.90
N LEU A 333 9.82 27.90 -13.63
CA LEU A 333 10.83 27.10 -14.35
C LEU A 333 11.70 26.23 -13.42
N ASN A 334 11.74 26.54 -12.12
CA ASN A 334 12.45 25.72 -11.14
C ASN A 334 11.71 24.41 -10.83
N GLY A 335 10.42 24.32 -11.18
CA GLY A 335 9.56 23.15 -10.98
C GLY A 335 8.61 23.27 -9.80
N GLU A 336 8.50 24.43 -9.17
CA GLU A 336 7.47 24.67 -8.16
C GLU A 336 6.10 24.75 -8.84
N VAL A 337 5.12 23.99 -8.35
CA VAL A 337 3.74 23.97 -8.88
C VAL A 337 2.77 23.79 -7.72
N TYR A 338 1.78 24.67 -7.59
CA TYR A 338 0.70 24.55 -6.60
C TYR A 338 -0.53 25.40 -6.96
N GLU A 339 -1.68 25.06 -6.38
CA GLU A 339 -2.93 25.80 -6.57
C GLU A 339 -2.93 27.08 -5.71
N LEU A 340 -3.37 28.20 -6.28
CA LEU A 340 -3.58 29.45 -5.57
C LEU A 340 -4.95 29.44 -4.91
N ASN A 341 -5.00 29.79 -3.63
CA ASN A 341 -6.26 29.92 -2.89
C ASN A 341 -6.95 31.24 -3.25
N ALA A 342 -7.48 31.32 -4.47
CA ALA A 342 -8.16 32.47 -5.00
C ALA A 342 -9.43 32.03 -5.74
N THR A 343 -10.55 32.66 -5.40
CA THR A 343 -11.80 32.57 -6.15
C THR A 343 -11.93 33.83 -6.99
N PHE A 344 -11.97 33.70 -8.31
CA PHE A 344 -12.36 34.81 -9.17
C PHE A 344 -13.79 35.22 -8.83
N THR A 345 -13.98 36.44 -8.34
CA THR A 345 -15.30 36.98 -8.00
C THR A 345 -16.16 37.20 -9.25
N GLU A 346 -15.52 37.44 -10.39
CA GLU A 346 -16.15 37.53 -11.71
C GLU A 346 -15.25 36.85 -12.76
N THR A 347 -15.84 36.25 -13.79
CA THR A 347 -15.07 35.89 -14.99
C THR A 347 -14.40 37.16 -15.50
N PRO A 348 -13.08 37.17 -15.77
CA PRO A 348 -12.30 38.37 -16.10
C PRO A 348 -12.77 39.22 -17.31
N ASP A 349 -13.90 38.89 -17.94
CA ASP A 349 -14.44 39.51 -19.15
C ASP A 349 -15.99 39.58 -19.17
N ARG A 350 -16.66 39.67 -18.01
CA ARG A 350 -18.13 39.83 -17.99
C ARG A 350 -18.57 41.28 -18.09
#